data_AF-A0A094KDF9-F1
#
_entry.id   AF-A0A094KDF9-F1
#
_cell.length_a   1.000
_cell.length_b   1.000
_cell.length_c   1.000
_cell.angle_alpha   90.00
_cell.angle_beta   90.00
_cell.angle_gamma   90.00
#
_symmetry.space_group_name_H-M   'P 1'
#
loop_
_entity.id
_entity.type
_entity.pdbx_description
1 polymer ?
#
loop_
_entity_poly.entity_id
_entity_poly.type
_entity_poly.pdbx_seq_one_letter_code
_entity_poly.pdbx_strand_id
1 'polypeptide(L)'
;LMTGVIIEEVENENKLEKRGILEDDVIGVVFKDDFSYHLRFQSYSVVSPNDDFEHIDTCYNFSSSHCKVPMYWYSGFLSLQSSIDAAIIEMKTNHSVWEEMKSISGVRLKSPLIKPLYKLDYIWFITYIILCFSPYMYFLSVKVIREKKKLKVLMRAMGLQDIAFWLSWSLLYTVYISITASLLTLIT
;
A
#
# COMPACT_ATOMS: atom_id res chain seq x y z
N LEU A 1 -1.41 31.58 18.63
CA LEU A 1 -1.98 32.06 17.35
C LEU A 1 -0.98 31.84 16.23
N MET A 2 -1.31 30.99 15.25
CA MET A 2 -0.50 30.79 14.04
C MET A 2 -0.36 32.13 13.32
N THR A 3 0.87 32.63 13.21
CA THR A 3 1.13 33.96 12.64
C THR A 3 1.22 33.84 11.12
N GLY A 4 0.49 34.67 10.38
CA GLY A 4 0.53 34.66 8.90
C GLY A 4 -0.50 33.75 8.22
N VAL A 5 -1.47 33.20 8.96
CA VAL A 5 -2.58 32.42 8.38
C VAL A 5 -3.83 33.31 8.29
N ILE A 6 -4.48 33.28 7.14
CA ILE A 6 -5.78 33.93 6.91
C ILE A 6 -6.85 32.86 7.04
N ILE A 7 -7.84 33.09 7.90
CA ILE A 7 -8.96 32.17 8.11
C ILE A 7 -10.16 32.72 7.33
N GLU A 8 -10.69 31.92 6.40
CA GLU A 8 -11.89 32.25 5.62
C GLU A 8 -12.89 31.10 5.77
N GLU A 9 -14.14 31.44 6.08
CA GLU A 9 -15.24 30.47 6.07
C GLU A 9 -15.71 30.24 4.63
N VAL A 10 -15.90 28.98 4.26
CA VAL A 10 -16.33 28.59 2.92
C VAL A 10 -17.70 27.95 3.00
N GLU A 11 -18.63 28.42 2.17
CA GLU A 11 -20.05 28.01 2.18
C GLU A 11 -20.28 26.50 2.00
N ASN A 12 -19.44 25.81 1.22
CA ASN A 12 -19.64 24.41 0.84
C ASN A 12 -18.32 23.66 0.59
N GLU A 13 -18.31 22.36 0.90
CA GLU A 13 -17.14 21.47 0.71
C GLU A 13 -16.68 21.40 -0.76
N ASN A 14 -17.60 21.44 -1.74
CA ASN A 14 -17.25 21.44 -3.17
C ASN A 14 -16.49 22.72 -3.59
N LYS A 15 -16.85 23.88 -3.02
CA LYS A 15 -16.15 25.15 -3.28
C LYS A 15 -14.74 25.12 -2.68
N LEU A 16 -14.61 24.53 -1.49
CA LEU A 16 -13.33 24.30 -0.83
C LEU A 16 -12.42 23.37 -1.65
N GLU A 17 -12.97 22.27 -2.17
CA GLU A 17 -12.23 21.32 -3.01
C GLU A 17 -11.72 21.97 -4.31
N LYS A 18 -12.58 22.75 -4.98
CA LYS A 18 -12.15 23.50 -6.18
C LYS A 18 -11.04 24.49 -5.87
N ARG A 19 -11.12 25.23 -4.76
CA ARG A 19 -10.05 26.16 -4.33
C ARG A 19 -8.77 25.42 -4.01
N GLY A 20 -8.82 24.32 -3.25
CA GLY A 20 -7.62 23.54 -2.92
C GLY A 20 -6.91 22.92 -4.13
N ILE A 21 -7.61 22.74 -5.27
CA ILE A 21 -7.00 22.29 -6.53
C ILE A 21 -6.40 23.48 -7.32
N LEU A 22 -7.00 24.67 -7.23
CA LEU A 22 -6.60 25.84 -8.02
C LEU A 22 -5.56 26.74 -7.33
N GLU A 23 -5.56 26.76 -6.01
CA GLU A 23 -4.74 27.61 -5.17
C GLU A 23 -3.82 26.74 -4.31
N ASP A 24 -2.50 27.00 -4.40
CA ASP A 24 -1.47 26.15 -3.80
C ASP A 24 -1.30 26.34 -2.29
N ASP A 25 -1.68 27.52 -1.78
CA ASP A 25 -1.49 27.90 -0.38
C ASP A 25 -2.75 27.68 0.49
N VAL A 26 -3.80 27.05 -0.06
CA VAL A 26 -5.07 26.84 0.64
C VAL A 26 -5.12 25.45 1.29
N ILE A 27 -5.24 25.44 2.62
CA ILE A 27 -5.48 24.23 3.39
C ILE A 27 -6.95 24.18 3.80
N GLY A 28 -7.64 23.10 3.45
CA GLY A 28 -9.04 22.90 3.80
C GLY A 28 -9.21 22.20 5.14
N VAL A 29 -10.13 22.70 5.97
CA VAL A 29 -10.57 22.04 7.20
C VAL A 29 -12.07 21.82 7.12
N VAL A 30 -12.51 20.57 7.19
CA VAL A 30 -13.93 20.19 7.13
C VAL A 30 -14.31 19.54 8.45
N PHE A 31 -15.03 20.25 9.30
CA PHE A 31 -15.59 19.69 10.54
C PHE A 31 -16.79 18.80 10.19
N LYS A 32 -16.84 17.60 10.77
CA LYS A 32 -17.99 16.68 10.68
C LYS A 32 -18.81 16.73 11.95
N ASP A 33 -18.15 16.75 13.11
CA ASP A 33 -18.74 16.91 14.44
C ASP A 33 -17.87 17.83 15.31
N ASP A 34 -18.29 18.09 16.55
CA ASP A 34 -17.57 18.89 17.54
C ASP A 34 -16.13 18.40 17.84
N PHE A 35 -15.82 17.14 17.53
CA PHE A 35 -14.53 16.49 17.80
C PHE A 35 -13.90 15.85 16.57
N SER A 36 -14.54 15.92 15.41
CA SER A 36 -14.12 15.21 14.20
C SER A 36 -13.96 16.18 13.04
N TYR A 37 -12.81 16.15 12.39
CA TYR A 37 -12.53 16.99 11.23
C TYR A 37 -11.65 16.25 10.21
N HIS A 38 -11.74 16.70 8.96
CA HIS A 38 -10.87 16.28 7.88
C HIS A 38 -10.00 17.44 7.43
N LEU A 39 -8.70 17.19 7.36
CA LEU A 39 -7.75 18.10 6.75
C LEU A 39 -7.59 17.73 5.27
N ARG A 40 -7.71 18.73 4.40
CA ARG A 40 -7.49 18.62 2.97
C ARG A 40 -6.23 19.39 2.61
N PHE A 41 -5.18 18.64 2.31
CA PHE A 41 -3.90 19.13 1.81
C PHE A 41 -3.74 18.77 0.35
N GLN A 42 -2.96 19.56 -0.38
CA GLN A 42 -2.59 19.20 -1.74
C GLN A 42 -1.71 17.95 -1.75
N SER A 43 -1.93 17.06 -2.73
CA SER A 43 -1.28 15.74 -2.78
C SER A 43 0.25 15.76 -2.80
N TYR A 44 0.86 16.88 -3.18
CA TYR A 44 2.31 17.04 -3.21
C TYR A 44 2.88 17.70 -1.94
N SER A 45 2.03 18.36 -1.15
CA SER A 45 2.44 19.08 0.07
C SER A 45 2.63 18.15 1.26
N VAL A 46 1.86 17.06 1.34
CA VAL A 46 1.90 16.10 2.44
C VAL A 46 1.98 14.68 1.87
N VAL A 47 2.74 13.82 2.53
CA VAL A 47 2.89 12.42 2.12
C VAL A 47 1.55 11.71 2.35
N SER A 48 1.18 10.79 1.45
CA SER A 48 -0.02 9.99 1.64
C SER A 48 0.07 9.19 2.96
N PRO A 49 -0.98 9.17 3.79
CA PRO A 49 -1.04 8.35 5.01
C PRO A 49 -1.24 6.86 4.71
N ASN A 50 -1.34 6.47 3.44
CA ASN A 50 -1.67 5.12 3.04
C ASN A 50 -0.41 4.23 3.03
N ASP A 51 -0.30 3.32 3.99
CA ASP A 51 0.81 2.38 4.15
C ASP A 51 1.01 1.44 2.93
N ASP A 52 -0.02 1.30 2.09
CA ASP A 52 0.06 0.49 0.86
C ASP A 52 1.04 1.05 -0.17
N PHE A 53 1.29 2.36 -0.13
CA PHE A 53 2.22 3.06 -1.01
C PHE A 53 3.45 3.58 -0.27
N GLU A 54 3.68 3.17 0.98
CA GLU A 54 4.88 3.54 1.71
C GLU A 54 6.10 3.07 0.90
N HIS A 55 6.77 4.06 0.32
CA HIS A 55 8.07 3.86 -0.30
C HIS A 55 9.00 3.36 0.79
N ILE A 56 9.92 2.45 0.44
CA ILE A 56 11.02 2.01 1.31
C ILE A 56 11.52 3.22 2.11
N ASP A 57 11.36 3.21 3.43
CA ASP A 57 11.81 4.31 4.28
C ASP A 57 13.35 4.26 4.35
N THR A 58 14.01 4.75 3.31
CA THR A 58 15.47 4.90 3.23
C THR A 58 15.91 6.17 3.96
N CYS A 59 15.34 6.42 5.14
CA CYS A 59 15.65 7.58 5.95
C CYS A 59 16.92 7.34 6.78
N TYR A 60 18.08 7.56 6.15
CA TYR A 60 19.40 7.54 6.79
C TYR A 60 19.80 8.89 7.40
N ASN A 61 19.25 9.99 6.89
CA ASN A 61 19.51 11.37 7.34
C ASN A 61 18.19 12.16 7.35
N PHE A 62 18.03 13.09 8.29
CA PHE A 62 16.81 13.91 8.49
C PHE A 62 16.65 15.04 7.45
N SER A 63 17.50 15.07 6.42
CA SER A 63 17.27 15.92 5.26
C SER A 63 15.95 15.53 4.58
N SER A 64 15.16 16.54 4.17
CA SER A 64 13.92 16.37 3.42
C SER A 64 14.09 15.52 2.15
N SER A 65 15.31 15.45 1.62
CA SER A 65 15.67 14.63 0.46
C SER A 65 15.65 13.11 0.73
N HIS A 66 15.85 12.68 1.97
CA HIS A 66 16.02 11.26 2.32
C HIS A 66 14.96 10.72 3.28
N CYS A 67 14.24 11.61 3.96
CA CYS A 67 13.20 11.25 4.91
C CYS A 67 11.88 11.92 4.55
N LYS A 68 10.88 11.10 4.24
CA LYS A 68 9.52 11.58 3.96
C LYS A 68 8.71 11.81 5.24
N VAL A 69 9.03 11.10 6.34
CA VAL A 69 8.31 11.22 7.63
C VAL A 69 8.30 12.66 8.18
N PRO A 70 9.41 13.42 8.17
CA PRO A 70 9.43 14.80 8.64
C PRO A 70 8.65 15.77 7.76
N MET A 71 8.15 15.36 6.57
CA MET A 71 7.32 16.23 5.74
C MET A 71 6.06 16.68 6.47
N TYR A 72 5.43 15.83 7.29
CA TYR A 72 4.29 16.26 8.11
C TYR A 72 4.63 17.40 9.10
N TRP A 73 5.90 17.49 9.51
CA TRP A 73 6.40 18.59 10.34
C TRP A 73 6.70 19.83 9.50
N TYR A 74 7.47 19.69 8.42
CA TYR A 74 7.90 20.82 7.59
C TYR A 74 6.77 21.45 6.78
N SER A 75 5.79 20.67 6.35
CA SER A 75 4.60 21.14 5.64
C SER A 75 3.56 21.80 6.55
N GLY A 76 3.81 21.85 7.87
CA GLY A 76 2.91 22.50 8.84
C GLY A 76 1.65 21.70 9.17
N PHE A 77 1.50 20.47 8.65
CA PHE A 77 0.37 19.59 8.95
C PHE A 77 0.20 19.38 10.45
N LEU A 78 1.29 19.01 11.13
CA LEU A 78 1.25 18.75 12.57
C LEU A 78 0.97 20.03 13.37
N SER A 79 1.52 21.17 12.94
CA SER A 79 1.28 22.46 13.61
C SER A 79 -0.19 22.89 13.50
N LEU A 80 -0.81 22.69 12.33
CA LEU A 80 -2.23 22.94 12.13
C LEU A 80 -3.08 21.99 12.97
N GLN A 81 -2.77 20.68 12.96
CA GLN A 81 -3.48 19.67 13.72
C GLN A 81 -3.44 19.97 15.23
N SER A 82 -2.25 20.23 15.79
CA SER A 82 -2.10 20.59 17.20
C SER A 82 -2.85 21.88 17.56
N SER A 83 -2.90 22.86 16.65
CA SER A 83 -3.63 24.11 16.91
C SER A 83 -5.15 23.92 16.95
N ILE A 84 -5.69 23.09 16.05
CA ILE A 84 -7.11 22.73 16.03
C ILE A 84 -7.46 21.91 17.28
N ASP A 85 -6.65 20.89 17.59
CA ASP A 85 -6.87 20.03 18.74
C ASP A 85 -6.81 20.82 20.07
N ALA A 86 -5.86 21.76 20.19
CA ALA A 86 -5.78 22.66 21.34
C ALA A 86 -7.06 23.49 21.50
N ALA A 87 -7.59 24.04 20.40
CA ALA A 87 -8.81 24.84 20.41
C ALA A 87 -10.06 24.01 20.76
N ILE A 88 -10.17 22.78 20.25
CA ILE A 88 -11.26 21.85 20.58
C ILE A 88 -11.21 21.48 22.07
N ILE A 89 -10.02 21.17 22.60
CA ILE A 89 -9.83 20.85 24.02
C ILE A 89 -10.20 22.04 24.90
N GLU A 90 -9.74 23.24 24.54
CA GLU A 90 -10.06 24.47 25.28
C GLU A 90 -11.57 24.75 25.29
N MET A 91 -12.22 24.61 24.14
CA MET A 91 -13.67 24.78 24.00
C MET A 91 -14.47 23.82 24.90
N LYS A 92 -14.02 22.57 25.04
CA LYS A 92 -14.78 21.52 25.75
C LYS A 92 -14.46 21.41 27.23
N THR A 93 -13.21 21.67 27.61
CA THR A 93 -12.73 21.54 29.00
C THR A 93 -12.67 22.89 29.72
N ASN A 94 -12.86 23.99 29.00
CA ASN A 94 -12.67 25.37 29.49
C ASN A 94 -11.27 25.58 30.13
N HIS A 95 -10.29 24.78 29.67
CA HIS A 95 -8.91 24.81 30.10
C HIS A 95 -8.02 24.90 28.86
N SER A 96 -7.24 25.97 28.74
CA SER A 96 -6.34 26.13 27.61
C SER A 96 -5.15 25.19 27.74
N VAL A 97 -4.89 24.43 26.68
CA VAL A 97 -3.74 23.51 26.58
C VAL A 97 -2.68 23.98 25.58
N TRP A 98 -2.73 25.27 25.22
CA TRP A 98 -1.91 25.84 24.15
C TRP A 98 -0.41 25.79 24.48
N GLU A 99 -0.03 26.08 25.72
CA GLU A 99 1.38 26.08 26.13
C GLU A 99 1.94 24.65 26.16
N GLU A 100 1.16 23.66 26.61
CA GLU A 100 1.55 22.25 26.52
C GLU A 100 1.70 21.81 25.07
N MET A 101 0.72 22.13 24.21
CA MET A 101 0.74 21.81 22.78
C MET A 101 1.92 22.43 22.03
N LYS A 102 2.26 23.69 22.34
CA LYS A 102 3.41 24.39 21.75
C LYS A 102 4.75 23.77 22.16
N SER A 103 4.82 23.16 23.34
CA SER A 103 6.01 22.49 23.86
C SER A 103 6.22 21.08 23.29
N ILE A 104 5.27 20.56 22.50
CA ILE A 104 5.38 19.22 21.90
C ILE A 104 6.61 19.15 20.99
N SER A 105 7.44 18.15 21.22
CA SER A 105 8.57 17.81 20.38
C SER A 105 8.40 16.40 19.82
N GLY A 106 8.76 16.23 18.55
CA GLY A 106 8.81 14.92 17.92
C GLY A 106 10.17 14.26 18.15
N VAL A 107 10.20 13.06 18.73
CA VAL A 107 11.41 12.23 18.80
C VAL A 107 11.17 10.96 18.00
N ARG A 108 12.03 10.71 16.99
CA ARG A 108 11.99 9.44 16.26
C ARG A 108 12.68 8.36 17.08
N LEU A 109 11.94 7.28 17.36
CA LEU A 109 12.52 6.05 17.89
C LEU A 109 13.37 5.38 16.81
N LYS A 110 14.51 4.82 17.22
CA LYS A 110 15.42 4.12 16.30
C LYS A 110 14.66 3.02 15.56
N SER A 111 14.49 3.22 14.26
CA SER A 111 13.83 2.27 13.38
C SER A 111 14.88 1.60 12.49
N PRO A 112 14.64 0.37 11.98
CA PRO A 112 15.54 -0.27 11.02
C PRO A 112 15.77 0.65 9.82
N LEU A 113 17.02 0.76 9.34
CA LEU A 113 17.39 1.64 8.21
C LEU A 113 16.66 1.32 6.90
N ILE A 114 16.12 0.11 6.80
CA ILE A 114 15.41 -0.39 5.63
C ILE A 114 14.26 -1.21 6.18
N LYS A 115 13.04 -0.72 5.98
CA LYS A 115 11.83 -1.53 6.12
C LYS A 115 11.44 -1.93 4.69
N PRO A 116 11.85 -3.12 4.21
CA PRO A 116 11.47 -3.56 2.88
C PRO A 116 9.96 -3.81 2.90
N LEU A 117 9.20 -2.87 2.33
CA LEU A 117 7.79 -3.07 2.08
C LEU A 117 7.67 -3.79 0.74
N TYR A 118 7.78 -5.11 0.84
CA TYR A 118 7.78 -6.07 -0.27
C TYR A 118 6.52 -6.04 -1.14
N LYS A 119 5.53 -5.16 -0.91
CA LYS A 119 4.23 -5.25 -1.59
C LYS A 119 4.33 -5.05 -3.11
N LEU A 120 5.03 -4.01 -3.57
CA LEU A 120 5.14 -3.76 -5.02
C LEU A 120 6.05 -4.79 -5.70
N ASP A 121 7.21 -5.10 -5.13
CA ASP A 121 8.12 -6.10 -5.68
C ASP A 121 7.48 -7.49 -5.71
N TYR A 122 6.66 -7.85 -4.71
CA TYR A 122 5.92 -9.11 -4.66
C TYR A 122 4.81 -9.17 -5.73
N ILE A 123 4.11 -8.06 -5.98
CA ILE A 123 3.11 -8.00 -7.07
C ILE A 123 3.79 -8.17 -8.42
N TRP A 124 4.92 -7.49 -8.65
CA TRP A 124 5.70 -7.64 -9.88
C TRP A 124 6.26 -9.05 -10.04
N PHE A 125 6.76 -9.63 -8.96
CA PHE A 125 7.26 -11.00 -8.91
C PHE A 125 6.16 -12.02 -9.25
N ILE A 126 4.98 -11.93 -8.62
CA ILE A 126 3.83 -12.78 -8.95
C ILE A 126 3.42 -12.61 -10.41
N THR A 127 3.35 -11.38 -10.90
CA THR A 127 2.96 -11.08 -12.28
C THR A 127 3.94 -11.71 -13.27
N TYR A 128 5.24 -11.59 -13.00
CA TYR A 128 6.30 -12.19 -13.80
C TYR A 128 6.24 -13.72 -13.81
N ILE A 129 6.01 -14.34 -12.64
CA ILE A 129 5.81 -15.79 -12.52
C ILE A 129 4.62 -16.24 -13.38
N ILE A 130 3.46 -15.60 -13.26
CA ILE A 130 2.26 -15.97 -14.03
C ILE A 130 2.52 -15.87 -15.53
N LEU A 131 3.18 -14.80 -15.98
CA LEU A 131 3.57 -14.60 -17.38
C LEU A 131 4.51 -15.68 -17.89
N CYS A 132 5.51 -16.09 -17.10
CA CYS A 132 6.46 -17.14 -17.46
C CYS A 132 5.80 -18.53 -17.53
N PHE A 133 4.90 -18.84 -16.59
CA PHE A 133 4.24 -20.15 -16.54
C PHE A 133 3.09 -20.30 -17.54
N SER A 134 2.46 -19.21 -17.99
CA SER A 134 1.35 -19.25 -18.95
C SER A 134 1.64 -20.02 -20.26
N PRO A 135 2.70 -19.70 -21.04
CA PRO A 135 3.00 -20.42 -22.28
C PRO A 135 3.42 -21.87 -22.00
N TYR A 136 4.13 -22.12 -20.89
CA TYR A 136 4.52 -23.47 -20.51
C TYR A 136 3.31 -24.37 -20.24
N MET A 137 2.36 -23.88 -19.43
CA MET A 137 1.14 -24.62 -19.08
C MET A 137 0.22 -24.84 -20.30
N TYR A 138 0.23 -23.91 -21.25
CA TYR A 138 -0.46 -24.05 -22.53
C TYR A 138 0.10 -25.23 -23.35
N PHE A 139 1.42 -25.26 -23.58
CA PHE A 139 2.06 -26.35 -24.33
C PHE A 139 1.91 -27.71 -23.65
N LEU A 140 2.03 -27.72 -22.31
CA LEU A 140 1.80 -28.93 -21.52
C LEU A 140 0.37 -29.44 -21.76
N SER A 141 -0.63 -28.58 -21.63
CA SER A 141 -2.04 -28.95 -21.80
C SER A 141 -2.34 -29.51 -23.20
N VAL A 142 -1.81 -28.91 -24.27
CA VAL A 142 -1.99 -29.41 -25.65
C VAL A 142 -1.33 -30.77 -25.85
N LYS A 143 -0.10 -30.96 -25.36
CA LYS A 143 0.59 -32.26 -25.45
C LYS A 143 -0.18 -33.36 -24.73
N VAL A 144 -0.75 -33.04 -23.58
CA VAL A 144 -1.48 -33.98 -22.73
C VAL A 144 -2.80 -34.39 -23.35
N ILE A 145 -3.54 -33.44 -23.92
CA ILE A 145 -4.77 -33.77 -24.66
C ILE A 145 -4.45 -34.71 -25.83
N ARG A 146 -3.32 -34.50 -26.50
CA ARG A 146 -2.86 -35.35 -27.61
C ARG A 146 -2.48 -36.75 -27.15
N GLU A 147 -1.71 -36.86 -26.07
CA GLU A 147 -1.28 -38.14 -25.49
C GLU A 147 -2.46 -38.90 -24.88
N LYS A 148 -3.35 -38.21 -24.16
CA LYS A 148 -4.60 -38.76 -23.63
C LYS A 148 -5.43 -39.44 -24.71
N LYS A 149 -5.59 -38.81 -25.88
CA LYS A 149 -6.37 -39.39 -26.98
C LYS A 149 -5.76 -40.70 -27.50
N LYS A 150 -4.43 -40.81 -27.54
CA LYS A 150 -3.71 -42.02 -27.97
C LYS A 150 -3.69 -43.10 -26.89
N LEU A 151 -3.33 -42.74 -25.66
CA LEU A 151 -3.20 -43.64 -24.52
C LEU A 151 -4.56 -44.19 -24.08
N LYS A 152 -5.63 -43.40 -24.15
CA LYS A 152 -6.98 -43.89 -23.79
C LYS A 152 -7.45 -45.01 -24.73
N VAL A 153 -7.11 -44.94 -26.02
CA VAL A 153 -7.41 -46.02 -26.98
C VAL A 153 -6.60 -47.27 -26.67
N LEU A 154 -5.30 -47.11 -26.36
CA LEU A 154 -4.41 -48.22 -26.00
C LEU A 154 -4.82 -48.89 -24.67
N MET A 155 -5.11 -48.10 -23.63
CA MET A 155 -5.50 -48.60 -22.31
C MET A 155 -6.83 -49.35 -22.37
N ARG A 156 -7.79 -48.88 -23.17
CA ARG A 156 -9.06 -49.58 -23.38
C ARG A 156 -8.86 -50.91 -24.11
N ALA A 157 -7.92 -51.00 -25.04
CA ALA A 157 -7.55 -52.25 -25.71
C ALA A 157 -6.86 -53.25 -24.75
N MET A 158 -6.15 -52.75 -23.73
CA MET A 158 -5.52 -53.57 -22.68
C MET A 158 -6.43 -53.86 -21.47
N GLY A 159 -7.67 -53.37 -21.45
CA GLY A 159 -8.62 -53.59 -20.35
C GLY A 159 -8.39 -52.74 -19.09
N LEU A 160 -7.58 -51.68 -19.16
CA LEU A 160 -7.31 -50.80 -18.01
C LEU A 160 -8.45 -49.81 -17.75
N GLN A 161 -8.69 -49.50 -16.48
CA GLN A 161 -9.73 -48.58 -16.03
C GLN A 161 -9.29 -47.11 -16.17
N ASP A 162 -10.24 -46.22 -16.45
CA ASP A 162 -10.01 -44.77 -16.65
C ASP A 162 -9.35 -44.09 -15.41
N ILE A 163 -9.46 -44.69 -14.22
CA ILE A 163 -8.87 -44.19 -12.96
C ILE A 163 -7.33 -44.23 -13.00
N ALA A 164 -6.74 -45.27 -13.60
CA ALA A 164 -5.29 -45.41 -13.70
C ALA A 164 -4.65 -44.26 -14.51
N PHE A 165 -5.38 -43.76 -15.51
CA PHE A 165 -4.95 -42.61 -16.31
C PHE A 165 -4.91 -41.32 -15.46
N TRP A 166 -5.96 -41.07 -14.67
CA TRP A 166 -6.01 -39.90 -13.79
C TRP A 166 -4.98 -39.95 -12.66
N LEU A 167 -4.67 -41.13 -12.13
CA LEU A 167 -3.61 -41.31 -11.13
C LEU A 167 -2.22 -41.03 -11.71
N SER A 168 -1.93 -41.57 -12.91
CA SER A 168 -0.67 -41.27 -13.61
C SER A 168 -0.52 -39.77 -13.88
N TRP A 169 -1.61 -39.12 -14.29
CA TRP A 169 -1.65 -37.69 -14.53
C TRP A 169 -1.40 -36.86 -13.26
N SER A 170 -2.05 -37.22 -12.17
CA SER A 170 -1.86 -36.57 -10.87
C SER A 170 -0.42 -36.70 -10.39
N LEU A 171 0.18 -37.89 -10.51
CA LEU A 171 1.56 -38.13 -10.10
C LEU A 171 2.54 -37.24 -10.88
N LEU A 172 2.39 -37.17 -12.21
CA LEU A 172 3.22 -36.33 -13.07
C LEU A 172 3.10 -34.85 -12.71
N TYR A 173 1.88 -34.36 -12.44
CA TYR A 173 1.66 -32.98 -12.00
C TYR A 173 2.31 -32.68 -10.65
N THR A 174 2.19 -33.59 -9.68
CA THR A 174 2.81 -33.43 -8.36
C THR A 174 4.32 -33.36 -8.45
N VAL A 175 4.95 -34.25 -9.22
CA VAL A 175 6.42 -34.23 -9.43
C VAL A 175 6.85 -32.94 -10.12
N TYR A 176 6.12 -32.51 -11.14
CA TYR A 176 6.41 -31.28 -11.85
C TYR A 176 6.34 -30.05 -10.93
N ILE A 177 5.24 -29.91 -10.19
CA ILE A 177 5.06 -28.80 -9.23
C ILE A 177 6.16 -28.83 -8.17
N SER A 178 6.53 -30.01 -7.66
CA SER A 178 7.62 -30.15 -6.69
C SER A 178 8.95 -29.63 -7.24
N ILE A 179 9.32 -29.97 -8.47
CA ILE A 179 10.57 -29.50 -9.09
C ILE A 179 10.54 -27.98 -9.26
N THR A 180 9.42 -27.43 -9.75
CA THR A 180 9.29 -25.98 -9.93
C THR A 180 9.33 -25.22 -8.60
N ALA A 181 8.72 -25.77 -7.55
CA ALA A 181 8.75 -25.20 -6.21
C ALA A 181 10.18 -25.21 -5.65
N SER A 182 10.91 -26.32 -5.78
CA SER A 182 12.30 -26.42 -5.35
C SER A 182 13.23 -25.45 -6.07
N LEU A 183 13.05 -25.27 -7.39
CA LEU A 183 13.80 -24.27 -8.15
C LEU A 183 13.47 -22.85 -7.69
N LEU A 184 12.19 -22.55 -7.46
CA LEU A 184 11.76 -21.24 -6.98
C LEU A 184 12.35 -20.91 -5.60
N THR A 185 12.37 -21.88 -4.69
CA THR A 185 12.98 -21.73 -3.36
C THR A 185 14.51 -21.62 -3.37
N LEU A 186 15.17 -22.00 -4.46
CA LEU A 186 16.62 -21.85 -4.61
C LEU A 186 16.99 -20.48 -5.18
N ILE A 187 16.10 -19.89 -5.97
CA ILE A 187 16.26 -18.58 -6.61
C ILE A 187 15.86 -17.45 -5.65
N THR A 188 14.89 -17.70 -4.77
CA THR A 188 14.37 -16.75 -3.77
C THR A 188 15.12 -16.93 -2.46
#